data_AF-A0A8T4B5Z1-F1
#
_entry.id   AF-A0A8T4B5Z1-F1
#
_cell.length_a   1.000
_cell.length_b   1.000
_cell.length_c   1.000
_cell.angle_alpha   90.00
_cell.angle_beta   90.00
_cell.angle_gamma   90.00
#
_symmetry.space_group_name_H-M   'P 1'
#
loop_
_entity.id
_entity.type
_entity.pdbx_description
1 polymer ?
#
loop_
_entity_poly.entity_id
_entity_poly.type
_entity_poly.pdbx_seq_one_letter_code
_entity_poly.pdbx_strand_id
1 'polypeptide(L)'
;MRIASAENASIELSLAKECVVENGYCWWGTGDKATMESEIIVRTIGVSEQFYGIMGVIELVAAANIPQSDFISNRPKNTPYFPEKKTWSQYYKVTSVKSEIIPRKRLLYAKTMEELSPYQLYANTRVILTNTD
;
A
#
# COMPACT_ATOMS: atom_id res chain seq x y z
N MET A 1 -6.48 7.58 7.01
CA MET A 1 -5.96 6.95 5.76
C MET A 1 -4.44 7.13 5.68
N ARG A 2 -3.69 6.08 5.31
CA ARG A 2 -2.22 6.11 5.18
C ARG A 2 -1.75 5.71 3.78
N ILE A 3 -0.50 6.05 3.45
CA ILE A 3 0.15 5.64 2.20
C ILE A 3 1.28 4.66 2.54
N ALA A 4 1.24 3.48 1.95
CA ALA A 4 2.30 2.49 1.98
C ALA A 4 2.99 2.42 0.61
N SER A 5 4.26 2.01 0.62
CA SER A 5 5.03 1.81 -0.60
C SER A 5 5.30 0.31 -0.80
N ALA A 6 5.20 -0.13 -2.04
CA ALA A 6 5.39 -1.49 -2.49
C ALA A 6 6.41 -1.50 -3.63
N GLU A 7 7.15 -2.59 -3.80
CA GLU A 7 8.11 -2.70 -4.92
C GLU A 7 7.36 -2.78 -6.25
N ASN A 8 6.22 -3.46 -6.26
CA ASN A 8 5.30 -3.47 -7.38
C ASN A 8 3.85 -3.45 -6.88
N ALA A 9 3.30 -2.25 -6.67
CA ALA A 9 1.99 -2.10 -6.04
C ALA A 9 0.87 -2.81 -6.78
N SER A 10 0.90 -2.84 -8.12
CA SER A 10 -0.12 -3.51 -8.94
C SER A 10 -0.14 -5.02 -8.66
N ILE A 11 1.03 -5.66 -8.69
CA ILE A 11 1.16 -7.10 -8.45
C ILE A 11 0.82 -7.42 -6.98
N GLU A 12 1.39 -6.68 -6.04
CA GLU A 12 1.16 -6.92 -4.60
C GLU A 12 -0.33 -6.78 -4.23
N LEU A 13 -1.02 -5.77 -4.75
CA LEU A 13 -2.46 -5.59 -4.54
C LEU A 13 -3.28 -6.72 -5.18
N SER A 14 -2.94 -7.20 -6.37
CA SER A 14 -3.64 -8.31 -7.01
C SER A 14 -3.56 -9.58 -6.15
N LEU A 15 -2.36 -9.90 -5.67
CA LEU A 15 -2.13 -11.10 -4.87
C LEU A 15 -2.75 -11.01 -3.47
N ALA A 16 -2.70 -9.82 -2.86
CA ALA A 16 -3.42 -9.57 -1.60
C ALA A 16 -4.93 -9.72 -1.81
N LYS A 17 -5.47 -9.24 -2.94
CA LYS A 17 -6.88 -9.38 -3.27
C LYS A 17 -7.28 -10.85 -3.43
N GLU A 18 -6.49 -11.64 -4.15
CA GLU A 18 -6.72 -13.08 -4.29
C GLU A 18 -6.72 -13.77 -2.92
N CYS A 19 -5.73 -13.47 -2.07
CA CYS A 19 -5.65 -14.02 -0.72
C CYS A 19 -6.87 -13.66 0.15
N VAL A 20 -7.35 -12.41 0.08
CA VAL A 20 -8.57 -11.99 0.77
C VAL A 20 -9.80 -12.71 0.24
N VAL A 21 -9.92 -12.89 -1.08
CA VAL A 21 -11.05 -13.61 -1.69
C VAL A 21 -11.06 -15.09 -1.29
N GLU A 22 -9.89 -15.72 -1.23
CA GLU A 22 -9.74 -17.13 -0.84
C GLU A 22 -10.04 -17.36 0.66
N ASN A 23 -9.49 -16.52 1.54
CA ASN A 23 -9.42 -16.81 2.97
C ASN A 23 -10.23 -15.83 3.85
N GLY A 24 -10.86 -14.83 3.26
CA GLY A 24 -11.56 -13.75 3.94
C GLY A 24 -10.65 -12.61 4.44
N TYR A 25 -9.35 -12.85 4.54
CA TYR A 25 -8.36 -11.82 4.87
C TYR A 25 -6.95 -12.21 4.42
N CYS A 26 -6.03 -11.25 4.47
CA CYS A 26 -4.63 -11.42 4.10
C CYS A 26 -3.70 -10.68 5.08
N TRP A 27 -2.62 -11.33 5.51
CA TRP A 27 -1.50 -10.69 6.20
C TRP A 27 -0.63 -9.96 5.20
N TRP A 28 -0.45 -8.65 5.41
CA TRP A 28 0.37 -7.79 4.58
C TRP A 28 1.47 -7.13 5.41
N GLY A 29 2.73 -7.31 5.04
CA GLY A 29 3.88 -6.87 5.82
C GLY A 29 4.01 -5.34 5.87
N THR A 30 4.54 -4.82 6.98
CA THR A 30 4.67 -3.37 7.17
C THR A 30 6.04 -2.98 7.69
N GLY A 31 6.42 -1.71 7.53
CA GLY A 31 7.61 -1.17 8.20
C GLY A 31 7.44 -1.06 9.72
N ASP A 32 8.55 -1.01 10.45
CA ASP A 32 8.58 -1.07 11.93
C ASP A 32 7.84 0.08 12.64
N LYS A 33 7.65 1.20 11.95
CA LYS A 33 6.94 2.39 12.47
C LYS A 33 5.51 2.50 11.94
N ALA A 34 4.95 1.42 11.42
CA ALA A 34 3.56 1.39 11.01
C ALA A 34 2.64 1.66 12.20
N THR A 35 1.49 2.27 11.93
CA THR A 35 0.45 2.52 12.94
C THR A 35 -0.89 2.14 12.33
N MET A 36 -1.81 1.70 13.17
CA MET A 36 -3.11 1.23 12.74
C MET A 36 -3.87 2.32 11.97
N GLU A 37 -4.51 1.92 10.89
CA GLU A 37 -5.36 2.76 10.04
C GLU A 37 -6.35 1.86 9.29
N SER A 38 -7.58 2.32 9.10
CA SER A 38 -8.62 1.52 8.42
C SER A 38 -8.42 1.41 6.91
N GLU A 39 -7.72 2.37 6.31
CA GLU A 39 -7.45 2.42 4.87
C GLU A 39 -5.98 2.72 4.57
N ILE A 40 -5.36 1.83 3.78
CA ILE A 40 -3.99 1.96 3.30
C ILE A 40 -4.00 2.11 1.78
N ILE A 41 -3.41 3.19 1.28
CA ILE A 41 -3.23 3.45 -0.14
C ILE A 41 -1.84 3.01 -0.55
N VAL A 42 -1.74 2.24 -1.63
CA VAL A 42 -0.46 1.64 -2.04
C VAL A 42 0.08 2.34 -3.28
N ARG A 43 1.38 2.70 -3.25
CA ARG A 43 2.13 3.23 -4.40
C ARG A 43 3.35 2.36 -4.70
N THR A 44 3.84 2.42 -5.94
CA THR A 44 5.08 1.74 -6.34
C THR A 44 6.31 2.59 -5.98
N ILE A 45 7.39 1.96 -5.50
CA ILE A 45 8.67 2.65 -5.22
C ILE A 45 9.34 3.08 -6.53
N GLY A 46 9.86 4.31 -6.58
CA GLY A 46 10.87 4.76 -7.56
C GLY A 46 10.39 5.12 -8.97
N VAL A 47 9.32 4.52 -9.50
CA VAL A 47 9.03 4.60 -10.95
C VAL A 47 7.83 5.51 -11.29
N SER A 48 6.89 5.71 -10.37
CA SER A 48 5.73 6.58 -10.61
C SER A 48 5.17 7.18 -9.32
N GLU A 49 4.68 8.43 -9.38
CA GLU A 49 3.81 8.98 -8.32
C GLU A 49 2.38 8.40 -8.40
N GLN A 50 2.18 7.27 -9.08
CA GLN A 50 0.87 6.66 -9.21
C GLN A 50 0.56 5.81 -7.99
N PHE A 51 -0.71 5.86 -7.60
CA PHE A 51 -1.28 5.10 -6.52
C PHE A 51 -2.20 4.06 -7.13
N TYR A 52 -2.10 2.81 -6.70
CA TYR A 52 -2.62 1.65 -7.44
C TYR A 52 -3.83 0.98 -6.76
N GLY A 53 -4.18 1.41 -5.55
CA GLY A 53 -5.37 0.92 -4.89
C GLY A 53 -5.42 1.26 -3.41
N ILE A 54 -6.50 0.77 -2.79
CA ILE A 54 -6.80 0.94 -1.37
C ILE A 54 -6.98 -0.44 -0.75
N MET A 55 -6.34 -0.69 0.38
CA MET A 55 -6.53 -1.85 1.23
C MET A 55 -7.34 -1.44 2.46
N GLY A 56 -8.42 -2.17 2.75
CA GLY A 56 -9.14 -2.08 4.01
C GLY A 56 -8.47 -2.95 5.06
N VAL A 57 -8.18 -2.38 6.22
CA VAL A 57 -7.43 -3.04 7.30
C VAL A 57 -8.24 -3.00 8.58
N ILE A 58 -8.28 -4.12 9.30
CA ILE A 58 -9.00 -4.22 10.58
C ILE A 58 -8.07 -4.28 11.78
N GLU A 59 -6.82 -4.72 11.60
CA GLU A 59 -5.84 -4.89 12.68
C GLU A 59 -4.41 -4.64 12.18
N LEU A 60 -3.55 -4.14 13.08
CA LEU A 60 -2.09 -4.13 12.94
C LEU A 60 -1.52 -4.96 14.09
N VAL A 61 -0.84 -6.05 13.77
CA VAL A 61 -0.43 -7.05 14.75
C VAL A 61 1.08 -7.27 14.67
N ALA A 62 1.73 -7.34 15.83
CA ALA A 62 3.14 -7.72 15.90
C ALA A 62 3.32 -9.16 15.39
N ALA A 63 4.37 -9.41 14.61
CA ALA A 63 4.62 -10.70 13.98
C ALA A 63 4.73 -11.86 14.99
N ALA A 64 5.21 -11.58 16.21
CA ALA A 64 5.27 -12.56 17.30
C ALA A 64 3.90 -13.08 17.74
N ASN A 65 2.85 -12.27 17.58
CA ASN A 65 1.48 -12.59 17.99
C ASN A 65 0.67 -13.32 16.91
N ILE A 66 1.23 -13.47 15.70
CA ILE A 66 0.57 -14.16 14.59
C ILE A 66 1.03 -15.63 14.59
N PRO A 67 0.14 -16.62 14.79
CA PRO A 67 0.50 -18.03 14.69
C PRO A 67 1.11 -18.36 13.33
N GLN A 68 2.14 -19.22 13.29
CA GLN A 68 2.83 -19.53 12.03
C GLN A 68 1.92 -20.22 11.01
N SER A 69 1.05 -21.13 11.47
CA SER A 69 0.06 -21.79 10.61
C SER A 69 -0.90 -20.78 9.98
N ASP A 70 -1.37 -19.82 10.79
CA ASP A 70 -2.27 -18.77 10.35
C ASP A 70 -1.61 -17.83 9.33
N PHE A 71 -0.35 -17.44 9.58
CA PHE A 71 0.43 -16.66 8.63
C PHE A 71 0.61 -17.37 7.29
N ILE A 72 0.94 -18.67 7.30
CA ILE A 72 1.15 -19.44 6.06
C ILE A 72 -0.14 -19.55 5.25
N SER A 73 -1.27 -19.79 5.92
CA SER A 73 -2.57 -19.94 5.25
C SER A 73 -3.09 -18.63 4.68
N ASN A 74 -2.82 -17.50 5.34
CA ASN A 74 -3.42 -16.19 5.03
C ASN A 74 -2.39 -15.18 4.53
N ARG A 75 -1.37 -15.60 3.77
CA ARG A 75 -0.44 -14.71 3.07
C ARG A 75 -0.63 -14.84 1.54
N PRO A 76 -0.21 -13.83 0.75
CA PRO A 76 -0.17 -13.98 -0.69
C PRO A 76 0.76 -15.14 -1.10
N LYS A 77 0.25 -16.02 -1.96
CA LYS A 77 0.98 -17.18 -2.50
C LYS A 77 1.61 -16.80 -3.85
N ASN A 78 2.65 -17.52 -4.28
CA ASN A 78 3.23 -17.43 -5.63
C ASN A 78 3.97 -16.12 -6.00
N THR A 79 4.75 -15.55 -5.08
CA THR A 79 5.48 -14.31 -5.34
C THR A 79 6.86 -14.32 -4.68
N PRO A 80 7.92 -13.89 -5.37
CA PRO A 80 9.26 -13.78 -4.78
C PRO A 80 9.33 -12.66 -3.72
N TYR A 81 8.33 -11.79 -3.66
CA TYR A 81 8.26 -10.63 -2.76
C TYR A 81 7.57 -10.93 -1.43
N PHE A 82 6.84 -12.05 -1.31
CA PHE A 82 6.26 -12.47 -0.04
C PHE A 82 6.99 -13.68 0.53
N PRO A 83 7.80 -13.49 1.58
CA PRO A 83 8.59 -14.56 2.15
C PRO A 83 7.72 -15.65 2.75
N GLU A 84 8.20 -16.89 2.68
CA GLU A 84 7.53 -18.07 3.28
C GLU A 84 7.49 -18.04 4.82
N LYS A 85 8.22 -17.09 5.40
CA LYS A 85 8.32 -16.83 6.83
C LYS A 85 8.05 -15.36 7.11
N LYS A 86 7.67 -15.06 8.35
CA LYS A 86 7.51 -13.68 8.80
C LYS A 86 8.88 -12.98 8.79
N THR A 87 9.03 -11.93 8.00
CA THR A 87 10.26 -11.11 7.89
C THR A 87 10.08 -9.70 8.43
N TRP A 88 8.83 -9.25 8.56
CA TRP A 88 8.49 -7.94 9.10
C TRP A 88 8.21 -8.07 10.59
N SER A 89 8.45 -6.99 11.34
CA SER A 89 8.15 -6.94 12.77
C SER A 89 6.64 -6.85 13.05
N GLN A 90 5.85 -6.40 12.07
CA GLN A 90 4.41 -6.19 12.16
C GLN A 90 3.72 -6.47 10.81
N TYR A 91 2.43 -6.81 10.88
CA TYR A 91 1.59 -7.10 9.71
C TYR A 91 0.21 -6.47 9.87
N TYR A 92 -0.33 -5.94 8.78
CA TYR A 92 -1.74 -5.58 8.68
C TYR A 92 -2.58 -6.80 8.36
N LYS A 93 -3.75 -6.89 9.01
CA LYS A 93 -4.83 -7.81 8.64
C LYS A 93 -5.75 -7.11 7.65
N VAL A 94 -5.51 -7.38 6.37
CA VAL A 94 -6.25 -6.78 5.24
C VAL A 94 -7.51 -7.61 4.97
N THR A 95 -8.66 -6.99 4.88
CA THR A 95 -9.96 -7.66 4.64
C THR A 95 -10.63 -7.22 3.34
N SER A 96 -10.12 -6.18 2.69
CA SER A 96 -10.59 -5.76 1.38
C SER A 96 -9.48 -5.13 0.57
N VAL A 97 -9.53 -5.29 -0.74
CA VAL A 97 -8.59 -4.67 -1.68
C VAL A 97 -9.36 -4.14 -2.87
N LYS A 98 -9.25 -2.83 -3.10
CA LYS A 98 -9.76 -2.16 -4.29
C LYS A 98 -8.59 -1.70 -5.16
N SER A 99 -8.36 -2.43 -6.26
CA SER A 99 -7.37 -2.05 -7.27
C SER A 99 -7.94 -0.96 -8.17
N GLU A 100 -7.36 0.23 -8.12
CA GLU A 100 -7.72 1.36 -8.98
C GLU A 100 -6.52 2.30 -9.09
N ILE A 101 -6.31 2.91 -10.26
CA ILE A 101 -5.34 4.01 -10.36
C ILE A 101 -5.97 5.23 -9.69
N ILE A 102 -5.39 5.67 -8.56
CA ILE A 102 -5.87 6.81 -7.78
C ILE A 102 -5.07 8.05 -8.19
N PRO A 103 -5.72 9.07 -8.80
CA PRO A 103 -5.04 10.31 -9.13
C PRO A 103 -4.61 11.06 -7.87
N ARG A 104 -3.42 11.68 -7.88
CA ARG A 104 -2.86 12.46 -6.76
C ARG A 104 -3.85 13.49 -6.18
N LYS A 105 -4.69 14.09 -7.03
CA LYS A 105 -5.73 15.05 -6.64
C LYS A 105 -6.70 14.51 -5.60
N ARG A 106 -7.15 13.26 -5.76
CA ARG A 106 -8.13 12.62 -4.86
C ARG A 106 -7.53 12.38 -3.49
N LEU A 107 -6.21 12.14 -3.43
CA LEU A 107 -5.48 11.96 -2.18
C LEU A 107 -5.26 13.27 -1.43
N LEU A 108 -4.93 14.34 -2.16
CA LEU A 108 -4.76 15.66 -1.55
C LEU A 108 -6.09 16.15 -1.01
N TYR A 109 -7.17 16.05 -1.78
CA TYR A 109 -8.51 16.35 -1.30
C TYR A 109 -8.89 15.54 -0.06
N ALA A 110 -8.65 14.22 -0.06
CA ALA A 110 -8.94 13.37 1.11
C ALA A 110 -8.14 13.75 2.37
N LYS A 111 -6.99 14.43 2.22
CA LYS A 111 -6.15 14.87 3.34
C LYS A 111 -6.44 16.28 3.81
N THR A 112 -6.75 17.20 2.89
CA THR A 112 -6.82 18.64 3.18
C THR A 112 -8.22 19.22 3.03
N MET A 113 -9.18 18.46 2.47
CA MET A 113 -10.50 18.94 2.04
C MET A 113 -10.47 20.02 0.96
N GLU A 114 -9.34 20.22 0.29
CA GLU A 114 -9.17 21.23 -0.76
C GLU A 114 -9.11 20.59 -2.15
N GLU A 115 -10.01 20.99 -3.05
CA GLU A 115 -9.94 20.57 -4.45
C GLU A 115 -8.85 21.35 -5.16
N LEU A 116 -7.82 20.64 -5.64
CA LEU A 116 -6.79 21.25 -6.46
C LEU A 116 -7.30 21.45 -7.88
N SER A 117 -7.09 22.66 -8.39
CA SER A 117 -7.40 23.00 -9.77
C SER A 117 -6.58 22.12 -10.74
N PRO A 118 -7.09 21.82 -11.95
CA PRO A 118 -6.37 21.03 -12.97
C PRO A 118 -4.92 21.47 -13.22
N TYR A 119 -4.62 22.76 -13.11
CA TYR A 119 -3.28 23.32 -13.30
C TYR A 119 -2.30 22.97 -12.16
N GLN A 120 -2.80 22.76 -10.94
CA GLN A 120 -2.02 22.31 -9.79
C GLN A 120 -1.76 20.79 -9.80
N LEU A 121 -2.33 20.07 -10.78
CA LEU A 121 -2.30 18.61 -10.89
C LEU A 121 -1.37 18.10 -12.00
N TYR A 122 -0.78 18.99 -12.80
CA TYR A 122 0.27 18.59 -13.73
C TYR A 122 1.54 18.29 -12.94
N ALA A 123 2.19 17.17 -13.30
CA ALA A 123 3.51 16.84 -12.77
C ALA A 123 4.44 18.03 -13.04
N ASN A 124 5.19 18.46 -12.03
CA ASN A 124 6.40 19.23 -12.26
C ASN A 124 7.36 18.34 -13.08
N THR A 125 7.20 18.37 -14.40
CA THR A 125 8.27 18.16 -15.35
C THR A 125 9.44 19.02 -14.88
N ARG A 126 10.60 18.39 -14.65
CA ARG A 126 11.87 18.99 -14.23
C ARG A 126 11.97 20.50 -14.50
N VAL A 127 12.03 21.31 -13.45
CA VAL A 127 12.66 22.63 -13.55
C VAL A 127 14.15 22.39 -13.33
N ILE A 128 14.91 22.27 -14.43
CA ILE A 128 16.33 22.61 -14.43
C ILE A 128 16.36 24.14 -14.44
N LEU A 129 16.79 24.75 -13.33
CA LEU A 129 17.37 26.08 -13.37
C LEU A 129 18.83 25.94 -12.95
N THR A 130 19.66 26.03 -13.97
CA THR A 130 21.10 26.28 -13.94
C THR A 130 21.40 27.54 -13.13
N ASN A 131 22.48 27.52 -12.35
CA ASN A 131 23.09 28.75 -11.83
C ASN A 131 23.61 29.60 -13.00
N THR A 132 22.98 30.75 -13.17
CA THR A 132 23.48 32.01 -13.77
C THR A 132 22.59 33.05 -13.08
N ASP A 133 23.03 33.84 -12.10
CA ASP A 133 24.32 34.54 -11.94
C ASP A 133 24.99 34.32 -10.56
#